data_AF-A0A925SY86-F1
#
_entry.id   AF-A0A925SY86-F1
#
_cell.length_a   1.000
_cell.length_b   1.000
_cell.length_c   1.000
_cell.angle_alpha   90.00
_cell.angle_beta   90.00
_cell.angle_gamma   90.00
#
_symmetry.space_group_name_H-M   'P 1'
#
loop_
_entity.id
_entity.type
_entity.pdbx_description
1 polymer ?
#
loop_
_entity_poly.entity_id
_entity_poly.type
_entity_poly.pdbx_seq_one_letter_code
_entity_poly.pdbx_strand_id
1 'polypeptide(L)'
;MRAYPAAAMLQEMRSLRPGSELTDRLDDALATKLVGALRFRRHHFMAAGREPKQAAHAFLANAAMEQAHADAIARRMVELGAEPTFSPAAFLMRSHAPYFERGSELAEMAQEGYDATRMTMSALVSLARFVGPSDGTTRKMLLDIVAEDQARAKDLAALVTSAKSA
;
A
#
# COMPACT_ATOMS: atom_id res chain seq x y z
N MET A 1 6.08 12.52 26.71
CA MET A 1 5.38 11.22 26.72
C MET A 1 5.90 10.40 25.53
N ARG A 2 6.79 9.43 25.76
CA ARG A 2 7.12 8.39 24.76
C ARG A 2 6.69 7.07 25.38
N ALA A 3 5.55 6.56 24.96
CA ALA A 3 5.01 5.31 25.45
C ALA A 3 5.27 4.23 24.40
N TYR A 4 6.46 3.62 24.47
CA TYR A 4 6.74 2.20 24.16
C TYR A 4 8.27 2.02 24.09
N PRO A 5 8.89 1.20 24.96
CA PRO A 5 10.31 0.87 24.85
C PRO A 5 10.59 0.10 23.55
N ALA A 6 11.63 0.46 22.81
CA ALA A 6 12.02 -0.24 21.57
C ALA A 6 12.21 -1.76 21.77
N ALA A 7 12.65 -2.17 22.96
CA ALA A 7 12.78 -3.58 23.33
C ALA A 7 11.43 -4.31 23.38
N ALA A 8 10.37 -3.65 23.86
CA ALA A 8 9.02 -4.22 23.89
C ALA A 8 8.45 -4.37 22.46
N MET A 9 8.69 -3.38 21.59
CA MET A 9 8.31 -3.48 20.17
C MET A 9 9.00 -4.65 19.48
N LEU A 10 10.31 -4.82 19.68
CA LEU A 10 11.07 -5.93 19.09
C LEU A 10 10.61 -7.30 19.63
N GLN A 11 10.17 -7.37 20.89
CA GLN A 11 9.65 -8.60 21.49
C GLN A 11 8.26 -8.96 20.95
N GLU A 12 7.35 -7.98 20.82
CA GLU A 12 6.06 -8.18 20.13
C GLU A 12 6.27 -8.62 18.67
N MET A 13 7.22 -8.00 17.96
CA MET A 13 7.56 -8.36 16.58
C MET A 13 8.09 -9.79 16.44
N ARG A 14 8.85 -10.29 17.43
CA ARG A 14 9.30 -11.69 17.50
C ARG A 14 8.19 -12.67 17.87
N SER A 15 7.09 -12.18 18.43
CA SER A 15 5.92 -12.98 18.83
C SER A 15 4.85 -13.12 17.75
N LEU A 16 4.99 -12.38 16.64
CA LEU A 16 4.19 -12.63 15.44
C LEU A 16 4.43 -14.07 15.00
N ARG A 17 3.38 -14.89 14.98
CA ARG A 17 3.48 -16.33 14.71
C ARG A 17 4.03 -16.54 13.29
N PRO A 18 4.96 -17.48 13.07
CA PRO A 18 5.43 -17.78 11.73
C PRO A 18 4.27 -18.35 10.90
N GLY A 19 3.93 -17.67 9.81
CA GLY A 19 3.00 -18.16 8.81
C GLY A 19 3.66 -19.14 7.85
N SER A 20 2.89 -19.64 6.89
CA SER A 20 3.47 -20.20 5.67
C SER A 20 4.18 -19.11 4.86
N GLU A 21 5.07 -19.48 3.95
CA GLU A 21 5.72 -18.53 3.03
C GLU A 21 4.68 -17.69 2.25
N LEU A 22 3.53 -18.27 1.89
CA LEU A 22 2.44 -17.54 1.24
C LEU A 22 1.86 -16.45 2.14
N THR A 23 1.52 -16.79 3.37
CA THR A 23 0.91 -15.86 4.32
C THR A 23 1.89 -14.76 4.74
N ASP A 24 3.18 -15.07 4.82
CA ASP A 24 4.21 -14.06 5.09
C ASP A 24 4.30 -13.03 3.94
N ARG A 25 4.29 -13.49 2.69
CA ARG A 25 4.29 -12.61 1.51
C ARG A 25 2.98 -11.82 1.37
N LEU A 26 1.85 -12.39 1.80
CA LEU A 26 0.58 -11.66 1.87
C LEU A 26 0.63 -10.58 2.96
N ASP A 27 1.31 -10.81 4.08
CA ASP A 27 1.50 -9.81 5.12
C ASP A 27 2.39 -8.64 4.63
N ASP A 28 3.40 -8.94 3.79
CA ASP A 28 4.19 -7.91 3.11
C ASP A 28 3.35 -7.08 2.12
N ALA A 29 2.47 -7.74 1.36
CA ALA A 29 1.50 -7.07 0.50
C ALA A 29 0.49 -6.21 1.31
N LEU A 30 0.00 -6.72 2.44
CA LEU A 30 -0.88 -6.00 3.36
C LEU A 30 -0.20 -4.72 3.88
N ALA A 31 1.02 -4.84 4.40
CA ALA A 31 1.81 -3.71 4.86
C ALA A 31 1.99 -2.67 3.75
N THR A 32 2.28 -3.12 2.52
CA THR A 32 2.42 -2.24 1.36
C THR A 32 1.14 -1.44 1.08
N LYS A 33 -0.03 -2.10 1.15
CA LYS A 33 -1.34 -1.45 0.95
C LYS A 33 -1.71 -0.48 2.06
N LEU A 34 -1.43 -0.82 3.32
CA LEU A 34 -1.66 0.08 4.45
C LEU A 34 -0.77 1.34 4.37
N VAL A 35 0.50 1.19 3.99
CA VAL A 35 1.41 2.31 3.70
C VAL A 35 0.87 3.16 2.55
N GLY A 36 0.33 2.52 1.50
CA GLY A 36 -0.37 3.18 0.39
C GLY A 36 -1.56 4.04 0.83
N ALA A 37 -2.43 3.47 1.67
CA ALA A 37 -3.59 4.18 2.22
C ALA A 37 -3.16 5.42 3.02
N LEU A 38 -2.16 5.27 3.89
CA LEU A 38 -1.62 6.39 4.68
C LEU A 38 -0.97 7.46 3.80
N ARG A 39 -0.26 7.07 2.73
CA ARG A 39 0.36 8.00 1.78
C ARG A 39 -0.68 8.87 1.10
N PHE A 40 -1.70 8.27 0.50
CA PHE A 40 -2.73 9.02 -0.19
C PHE A 40 -3.63 9.83 0.76
N ARG A 41 -3.80 9.39 2.02
CA ARG A 41 -4.44 10.23 3.05
C ARG A 41 -3.63 11.50 3.33
N ARG A 42 -2.31 11.38 3.46
CA ARG A 42 -1.43 12.55 3.59
C ARG A 42 -1.55 13.47 2.38
N HIS A 43 -1.46 12.93 1.16
CA HIS A 43 -1.59 13.71 -0.08
C HIS A 43 -2.93 14.43 -0.18
N HIS A 44 -4.04 13.79 0.22
CA HIS A 44 -5.35 14.44 0.28
C HIS A 44 -5.34 15.68 1.16
N PHE A 45 -4.85 15.58 2.40
CA PHE A 45 -4.83 16.70 3.34
C PHE A 45 -3.87 17.81 2.89
N MET A 46 -2.73 17.45 2.32
CA MET A 46 -1.75 18.41 1.80
C MET A 46 -2.29 19.17 0.57
N ALA A 47 -2.94 18.46 -0.35
CA ALA A 47 -3.57 19.06 -1.53
C ALA A 47 -4.77 19.94 -1.16
N ALA A 48 -5.58 19.56 -0.15
CA ALA A 48 -6.78 20.31 0.22
C ALA A 48 -6.52 21.78 0.65
N GLY A 49 -5.31 22.09 1.12
CA GLY A 49 -4.92 23.44 1.52
C GLY A 49 -4.30 24.29 0.41
N ARG A 50 -4.01 23.72 -0.76
CA ARG A 50 -3.12 24.34 -1.77
C ARG A 50 -3.57 24.18 -3.22
N GLU A 51 -4.33 23.14 -3.51
CA GLU A 51 -4.59 22.64 -4.87
C GLU A 51 -6.09 22.64 -5.20
N PRO A 52 -6.46 22.49 -6.49
CA PRO A 52 -7.85 22.29 -6.89
C PRO A 52 -8.50 21.14 -6.12
N LYS A 53 -9.74 21.34 -5.65
CA LYS A 53 -10.51 20.35 -4.85
C LYS A 53 -10.53 18.96 -5.49
N GLN A 54 -10.49 18.89 -6.82
CA GLN A 54 -10.47 17.64 -7.56
C GLN A 54 -9.24 16.77 -7.26
N ALA A 55 -8.05 17.38 -7.13
CA ALA A 55 -6.81 16.63 -6.82
C ALA A 55 -6.87 16.02 -5.42
N ALA A 56 -7.32 16.80 -4.43
CA ALA A 56 -7.53 16.31 -3.07
C ALA A 56 -8.56 15.16 -3.03
N HIS A 57 -9.67 15.26 -3.77
CA HIS A 57 -10.66 14.18 -3.85
C HIS A 57 -10.10 12.93 -4.53
N ALA A 58 -9.29 13.07 -5.59
CA ALA A 58 -8.64 11.95 -6.25
C ALA A 58 -7.68 11.20 -5.30
N PHE A 59 -6.89 11.92 -4.49
CA PHE A 59 -6.07 11.28 -3.47
C PHE A 59 -6.91 10.57 -2.40
N LEU A 60 -8.02 11.15 -1.96
CA LEU A 60 -8.90 10.49 -0.99
C LEU A 60 -9.52 9.19 -1.55
N ALA A 61 -9.93 9.21 -2.82
CA ALA A 61 -10.43 8.01 -3.49
C ALA A 61 -9.36 6.90 -3.55
N ASN A 62 -8.12 7.26 -3.90
CA ASN A 62 -7.01 6.32 -3.90
C ASN A 62 -6.70 5.75 -2.51
N ALA A 63 -6.76 6.58 -1.47
CA ALA A 63 -6.62 6.08 -0.10
C ALA A 63 -7.69 5.04 0.28
N ALA A 64 -8.94 5.27 -0.12
CA ALA A 64 -10.03 4.33 0.12
C ALA A 64 -9.83 3.01 -0.65
N MET A 65 -9.34 3.07 -1.89
CA MET A 65 -9.01 1.88 -2.69
C MET A 65 -7.88 1.07 -2.07
N GLU A 66 -6.78 1.71 -1.65
CA GLU A 66 -5.67 1.02 -0.98
C GLU A 66 -6.14 0.34 0.33
N GLN A 67 -7.03 0.99 1.09
CA GLN A 67 -7.63 0.38 2.28
C GLN A 67 -8.49 -0.85 1.91
N ALA A 68 -9.31 -0.76 0.85
CA ALA A 68 -10.11 -1.90 0.40
C ALA A 68 -9.23 -3.08 -0.06
N HIS A 69 -8.07 -2.80 -0.68
CA HIS A 69 -7.07 -3.82 -1.03
C HIS A 69 -6.45 -4.46 0.21
N ALA A 70 -6.07 -3.64 1.21
CA ALA A 70 -5.56 -4.14 2.48
C ALA A 70 -6.58 -5.06 3.16
N ASP A 71 -7.85 -4.65 3.21
CA ASP A 71 -8.91 -5.44 3.81
C ASP A 71 -9.16 -6.77 3.06
N ALA A 72 -9.03 -6.78 1.73
CA ALA A 72 -9.14 -8.00 0.94
C ALA A 72 -8.01 -8.98 1.25
N ILE A 73 -6.77 -8.49 1.32
CA ILE A 73 -5.60 -9.31 1.67
C ILE A 73 -5.74 -9.84 3.10
N ALA A 74 -6.11 -9.00 4.07
CA ALA A 74 -6.28 -9.41 5.46
C ALA A 74 -7.37 -10.49 5.61
N ARG A 75 -8.52 -10.34 4.93
CA ARG A 75 -9.56 -11.40 4.88
C ARG A 75 -8.99 -12.69 4.32
N ARG A 76 -8.23 -12.63 3.23
CA ARG A 76 -7.63 -13.82 2.62
C ARG A 76 -6.62 -14.50 3.56
N MET A 77 -5.83 -13.74 4.30
CA MET A 77 -4.91 -14.30 5.31
C MET A 77 -5.67 -15.08 6.39
N VAL A 78 -6.79 -14.55 6.89
CA VAL A 78 -7.63 -15.23 7.89
C VAL A 78 -8.22 -16.52 7.32
N GLU A 79 -8.70 -16.52 6.07
CA GLU A 79 -9.17 -17.74 5.39
C GLU A 79 -8.08 -18.81 5.25
N LEU A 80 -6.82 -18.41 5.16
CA LEU A 80 -5.64 -19.28 5.11
C LEU A 80 -5.12 -19.67 6.51
N GLY A 81 -5.81 -19.25 7.58
CA GLY A 81 -5.47 -19.57 8.97
C GLY A 81 -4.35 -18.71 9.58
N ALA A 82 -4.01 -17.57 8.96
CA ALA A 82 -3.03 -16.62 9.48
C ALA A 82 -3.68 -15.41 10.17
N GLU A 83 -2.91 -14.74 11.04
CA GLU A 83 -3.29 -13.51 11.71
C GLU A 83 -2.64 -12.30 10.99
N PRO A 84 -3.40 -11.38 10.37
CA PRO A 84 -2.83 -10.27 9.60
C PRO A 84 -2.20 -9.19 10.49
N THR A 85 -1.03 -8.67 10.11
CA THR A 85 -0.31 -7.68 10.92
C THR A 85 -0.73 -6.25 10.57
N PHE A 86 -1.45 -5.60 11.49
CA PHE A 86 -1.82 -4.18 11.41
C PHE A 86 -0.93 -3.25 12.25
N SER A 87 0.15 -3.76 12.84
CA SER A 87 1.07 -2.96 13.66
C SER A 87 1.85 -1.96 12.80
N PRO A 88 1.76 -0.64 13.03
CA PRO A 88 2.52 0.36 12.27
C PRO A 88 4.04 0.14 12.32
N ALA A 89 4.55 -0.46 13.39
CA ALA A 89 5.96 -0.80 13.54
C ALA A 89 6.43 -1.82 12.49
N ALA A 90 5.56 -2.75 12.12
CA ALA A 90 5.88 -3.79 11.14
C ALA A 90 5.91 -3.26 9.71
N PHE A 91 5.19 -2.17 9.42
CA PHE A 91 5.07 -1.63 8.06
C PHE A 91 6.43 -1.24 7.46
N LEU A 92 7.34 -0.70 8.28
CA LEU A 92 8.68 -0.27 7.85
C LEU A 92 9.55 -1.45 7.39
N MET A 93 9.35 -2.65 7.94
CA MET A 93 10.13 -3.83 7.60
C MET A 93 9.52 -4.65 6.48
N ARG A 94 8.18 -4.57 6.31
CA ARG A 94 7.42 -5.44 5.41
C ARG A 94 7.02 -4.78 4.10
N SER A 95 6.81 -3.46 4.09
CA SER A 95 6.31 -2.79 2.88
C SER A 95 7.32 -2.83 1.74
N HIS A 96 6.87 -3.24 0.55
CA HIS A 96 7.64 -3.19 -0.69
C HIS A 96 7.72 -1.78 -1.28
N ALA A 97 6.84 -0.87 -0.86
CA ALA A 97 6.82 0.51 -1.31
C ALA A 97 7.16 1.43 -0.13
N PRO A 98 8.34 2.05 -0.11
CA PRO A 98 8.78 2.87 1.01
C PRO A 98 7.88 4.11 1.19
N TYR A 99 7.78 4.58 2.42
CA TYR A 99 7.13 5.85 2.74
C TYR A 99 8.17 6.97 2.69
N PHE A 100 8.08 7.87 1.72
CA PHE A 100 8.98 9.01 1.58
C PHE A 100 8.17 10.28 1.38
N GLU A 101 8.51 11.36 2.06
CA GLU A 101 7.84 12.65 1.84
C GLU A 101 8.60 13.44 0.77
N ARG A 102 8.22 13.28 -0.50
CA ARG A 102 8.96 13.93 -1.61
C ARG A 102 8.85 15.46 -1.57
N GLY A 103 7.72 15.99 -1.10
CA GLY A 103 7.50 17.43 -0.94
C GLY A 103 6.02 17.78 -0.74
N SER A 104 5.67 19.05 -0.99
CA SER A 104 4.31 19.58 -0.79
C SER A 104 3.58 19.92 -2.09
N GLU A 105 4.29 19.97 -3.21
CA GLU A 105 3.69 20.37 -4.49
C GLU A 105 2.93 19.20 -5.12
N LEU A 106 1.86 19.51 -5.88
CA LEU A 106 1.02 18.49 -6.52
C LEU A 106 1.82 17.51 -7.39
N ALA A 107 2.76 18.03 -8.19
CA ALA A 107 3.61 17.21 -9.05
C ALA A 107 4.46 16.21 -8.25
N GLU A 108 4.95 16.61 -7.06
CA GLU A 108 5.78 15.76 -6.20
C GLU A 108 4.95 14.67 -5.53
N MET A 109 3.76 15.02 -5.02
CA MET A 109 2.82 14.06 -4.45
C MET A 109 2.37 13.03 -5.49
N ALA A 110 2.03 13.49 -6.70
CA ALA A 110 1.62 12.61 -7.80
C ALA A 110 2.78 11.68 -8.23
N GLN A 111 4.00 12.20 -8.30
CA GLN A 111 5.18 11.41 -8.63
C GLN A 111 5.48 10.34 -7.57
N GLU A 112 5.39 10.71 -6.29
CA GLU A 112 5.56 9.76 -5.17
C GLU A 112 4.52 8.64 -5.24
N GLY A 113 3.25 8.98 -5.45
CA GLY A 113 2.18 7.99 -5.63
C GLY A 113 2.43 7.08 -6.84
N TYR A 114 2.87 7.64 -7.97
CA TYR A 114 3.15 6.89 -9.20
C TYR A 114 4.30 5.89 -9.00
N ASP A 115 5.42 6.33 -8.41
CA ASP A 115 6.58 5.49 -8.15
C ASP A 115 6.21 4.33 -7.21
N ALA A 116 5.51 4.63 -6.11
CA ALA A 116 5.07 3.62 -5.14
C ALA A 116 4.07 2.62 -5.74
N THR A 117 3.15 3.08 -6.60
CA THR A 117 2.18 2.21 -7.28
C THR A 117 2.90 1.20 -8.18
N ARG A 118 3.93 1.62 -8.91
CA ARG A 118 4.71 0.71 -9.77
C ARG A 118 5.49 -0.34 -8.99
N MET A 119 6.08 0.05 -7.86
CA MET A 119 6.77 -0.89 -6.95
C MET A 119 5.79 -1.92 -6.40
N THR A 120 4.60 -1.46 -5.96
CA THR A 120 3.51 -2.31 -5.46
C THR A 120 3.05 -3.30 -6.52
N MET A 121 2.76 -2.83 -7.75
CA MET A 121 2.37 -3.71 -8.86
C MET A 121 3.43 -4.78 -9.15
N SER A 122 4.71 -4.41 -9.17
CA SER A 122 5.80 -5.37 -9.41
C SER A 122 5.81 -6.48 -8.34
N ALA A 123 5.67 -6.11 -7.07
CA ALA A 123 5.61 -7.04 -5.96
C ALA A 123 4.37 -7.96 -6.03
N LEU A 124 3.19 -7.42 -6.30
CA LEU A 124 1.95 -8.20 -6.39
C LEU A 124 1.94 -9.15 -7.60
N VAL A 125 2.46 -8.73 -8.75
CA VAL A 125 2.63 -9.62 -9.91
C VAL A 125 3.62 -10.74 -9.59
N SER A 126 4.71 -10.45 -8.90
CA SER A 126 5.66 -11.47 -8.44
C SER A 126 4.97 -12.47 -7.51
N LEU A 127 4.20 -11.99 -6.54
CA LEU A 127 3.43 -12.82 -5.61
C LEU A 127 2.37 -13.67 -6.35
N ALA A 128 1.64 -13.10 -7.29
CA ALA A 128 0.66 -13.84 -8.09
C ALA A 128 1.30 -14.95 -8.94
N ARG A 129 2.55 -14.78 -9.40
CA ARG A 129 3.33 -15.85 -10.06
C ARG A 129 3.74 -16.93 -9.07
N PHE A 130 4.21 -16.55 -7.88
CA PHE A 130 4.56 -17.48 -6.81
C PHE A 130 3.37 -18.35 -6.39
N VAL A 131 2.20 -17.74 -6.22
CA VAL A 131 0.94 -18.45 -5.89
C VAL A 131 0.60 -19.48 -6.97
N GLY A 132 0.80 -19.16 -8.25
CA GLY A 132 0.56 -20.09 -9.34
C GLY A 132 -0.89 -20.59 -9.41
N PRO A 133 -1.13 -21.77 -10.02
CA PRO A 133 -2.48 -22.32 -10.18
C PRO A 133 -3.03 -23.04 -8.95
N SER A 134 -2.20 -23.32 -7.93
CA SER A 134 -2.59 -24.09 -6.74
C SER A 134 -3.58 -23.35 -5.83
N ASP A 135 -3.57 -22.02 -5.87
CA ASP A 135 -4.55 -21.17 -5.18
C ASP A 135 -5.07 -20.09 -6.12
N GLY A 136 -6.07 -20.47 -6.92
CA GLY A 136 -6.72 -19.58 -7.87
C GLY A 136 -7.42 -18.38 -7.23
N THR A 137 -7.91 -18.53 -5.99
CA THR A 137 -8.60 -17.45 -5.25
C THR A 137 -7.62 -16.35 -4.87
N THR A 138 -6.49 -16.69 -4.23
CA THR A 138 -5.45 -15.71 -3.89
C THR A 138 -4.86 -15.08 -5.14
N ARG A 139 -4.57 -15.88 -6.17
CA ARG A 139 -4.01 -15.37 -7.42
C ARG A 139 -4.95 -14.37 -8.10
N LYS A 140 -6.25 -14.67 -8.16
CA LYS A 140 -7.24 -13.77 -8.76
C LYS A 140 -7.30 -12.44 -7.98
N MET A 141 -7.41 -12.49 -6.66
CA MET A 141 -7.43 -11.30 -5.81
C MET A 141 -6.23 -10.37 -6.08
N LEU A 142 -5.01 -10.94 -6.14
CA LEU A 142 -3.81 -10.16 -6.41
C LEU A 142 -3.82 -9.51 -7.80
N LEU A 143 -4.32 -10.22 -8.81
CA LEU A 143 -4.40 -9.69 -10.18
C LEU A 143 -5.49 -8.63 -10.34
N ASP A 144 -6.62 -8.76 -9.63
CA ASP A 144 -7.65 -7.73 -9.59
C ASP A 144 -7.09 -6.43 -8.99
N ILE A 145 -6.35 -6.54 -7.87
CA ILE A 145 -5.64 -5.40 -7.25
C ILE A 145 -4.64 -4.77 -8.23
N VAL A 146 -3.87 -5.58 -8.95
CA VAL A 146 -2.91 -5.09 -9.96
C VAL A 146 -3.62 -4.33 -11.08
N ALA A 147 -4.79 -4.78 -11.54
CA ALA A 147 -5.55 -4.09 -12.58
C ALA A 147 -6.02 -2.71 -12.12
N GLU A 148 -6.46 -2.59 -10.86
CA GLU A 148 -6.84 -1.29 -10.28
C GLU A 148 -5.62 -0.38 -10.08
N ASP A 149 -4.48 -0.92 -9.65
CA ASP A 149 -3.22 -0.18 -9.52
C ASP A 149 -2.70 0.30 -10.89
N GLN A 150 -2.90 -0.48 -11.96
CA GLN A 150 -2.58 -0.06 -13.32
C GLN A 150 -3.38 1.17 -13.76
N ALA A 151 -4.68 1.19 -13.46
CA ALA A 151 -5.53 2.35 -13.74
C ALA A 151 -5.05 3.57 -12.95
N ARG A 152 -4.78 3.41 -11.64
CA ARG A 152 -4.22 4.48 -10.79
C ARG A 152 -2.90 5.02 -11.34
N ALA A 153 -1.98 4.15 -11.75
CA ALA A 153 -0.69 4.56 -12.29
C ALA A 153 -0.83 5.44 -13.55
N LYS A 154 -1.82 5.14 -14.41
CA LYS A 154 -2.13 5.98 -15.58
C LYS A 154 -2.65 7.36 -15.18
N ASP A 155 -3.57 7.41 -14.21
CA ASP A 155 -4.15 8.67 -13.74
C ASP A 155 -3.10 9.55 -13.05
N LEU A 156 -2.23 8.96 -12.22
CA LEU A 156 -1.13 9.66 -11.57
C LEU A 156 -0.10 10.16 -12.59
N ALA A 157 0.23 9.38 -13.62
CA ALA A 157 1.13 9.84 -14.67
C ALA A 157 0.58 11.06 -15.40
N ALA A 158 -0.72 11.08 -15.71
CA ALA A 158 -1.38 12.24 -16.31
C ALA A 158 -1.32 13.47 -15.38
N LEU A 159 -1.53 13.28 -14.08
CA LEU A 159 -1.43 14.33 -13.07
C LEU A 159 -0.01 14.90 -12.94
N VAL A 160 1.02 14.05 -13.02
CA VAL A 160 2.43 14.50 -13.04
C VAL A 160 2.71 15.39 -14.24
N THR A 161 2.21 15.01 -15.43
CA THR A 161 2.44 15.79 -16.66
C THR A 161 1.71 17.13 -16.61
N SER A 162 0.45 17.15 -16.17
CA SER A 162 -0.33 18.39 -16.12
C SER A 162 0.22 19.37 -15.09
N ALA A 163 0.62 18.90 -13.91
CA ALA A 163 1.18 19.74 -12.85
C ALA A 163 2.56 20.34 -13.17
N LYS A 164 3.32 19.75 -14.10
CA LYS A 164 4.60 20.30 -14.58
C LYS A 164 4.45 21.32 -15.71
N SER A 165 3.27 21.37 -16.32
CA SER A 165 2.97 22.22 -17.47
C SER A 165 2.18 23.48 -17.07
N ALA A 166 1.80 23.58 -15.80
CA ALA A 166 1.15 24.72 -15.16
C ALA A 166 2.21 25.60 -14.47
#